data_AF-A0A835SWT2-F1
#
_entry.id   AF-A0A835SWT2-F1
#
_cell.length_a   1.000
_cell.length_b   1.000
_cell.length_c   1.000
_cell.angle_alpha   90.00
_cell.angle_beta   90.00
_cell.angle_gamma   90.00
#
_symmetry.space_group_name_H-M   'P 1'
#
loop_
_entity.id
_entity.type
_entity.pdbx_description
1 polymer ?
#
loop_
_entity_poly.entity_id
_entity_poly.type
_entity_poly.pdbx_seq_one_letter_code
_entity_poly.pdbx_strand_id
1 'polypeptide(L)'
;MQRTDFPQRLQLLASRGLGACLERYAPGAAGAIGSTAAVEFCLDQLPVLLQHQAAVPVAAAGGGGPAEAPAAQQQQQQQQQQQQQINEPMDLVAHAAAKQGHVAVLRLLRRRGFVFRPHHVRATVNCLEKDTSGLASLRYLLLEDPADLAQGGDAAEDWSSLWRIAANEGADLPLLRHLHERLGAAIDLAAVARGGSEEALSWAVAALEAAGQAPELLSRGEFGDVLSSGNRAAADWLVRHGLAPPKQ
;
A
#
# COMPACT_ATOMS: atom_id res chain seq x y z
N MET A 1 -3.30 -1.05 19.22
CA MET A 1 -3.14 -1.85 20.47
C MET A 1 -1.98 -2.82 20.23
N GLN A 2 -0.80 -2.58 20.82
CA GLN A 2 0.35 -3.48 20.65
C GLN A 2 0.07 -4.78 21.43
N ARG A 3 -0.09 -5.90 20.73
CA ARG A 3 -0.24 -7.22 21.35
C ARG A 3 1.15 -7.75 21.72
N THR A 4 1.55 -7.51 22.96
CA THR A 4 2.87 -7.87 23.52
C THR A 4 3.10 -9.38 23.62
N ASP A 5 2.05 -10.19 23.45
CA ASP A 5 2.05 -11.66 23.51
C ASP A 5 2.18 -12.33 22.13
N PHE A 6 2.37 -11.55 21.06
CA PHE A 6 2.38 -12.07 19.69
C PHE A 6 3.46 -13.15 19.46
N PRO A 7 4.74 -12.94 19.82
CA PRO A 7 5.78 -13.98 19.66
C PRO A 7 5.47 -15.27 20.44
N GLN A 8 5.00 -15.15 21.68
CA GLN A 8 4.71 -16.30 22.56
C GLN A 8 3.56 -17.13 22.00
N ARG A 9 2.56 -16.49 21.39
CA ARG A 9 1.46 -17.19 20.74
C ARG A 9 1.89 -17.92 19.47
N LEU A 10 2.78 -17.33 18.67
CA LEU A 10 3.34 -18.02 17.50
C LEU A 10 4.16 -19.24 17.91
N GLN A 11 4.97 -19.14 18.97
CA GLN A 11 5.71 -20.27 19.52
C GLN A 11 4.78 -21.42 19.97
N LEU A 12 3.71 -21.10 20.68
CA LEU A 12 2.70 -22.08 21.11
C LEU A 12 1.97 -22.73 19.93
N LEU A 13 1.64 -21.97 18.89
CA LEU A 13 1.00 -22.51 17.69
C LEU A 13 1.96 -23.40 16.91
N ALA A 14 3.25 -23.03 16.83
CA ALA A 14 4.27 -23.84 16.19
C ALA A 14 4.44 -25.17 16.92
N SER A 15 4.51 -25.16 18.26
CA SER A 15 4.58 -26.40 19.05
C SER A 15 3.35 -27.31 18.91
N ARG A 16 2.24 -26.80 18.37
CA ARG A 16 1.03 -27.58 18.04
C ARG A 16 1.01 -28.11 16.60
N GLY A 17 2.11 -28.00 15.87
CA GLY A 17 2.25 -28.52 14.51
C GLY A 17 1.68 -27.61 13.43
N LEU A 18 1.37 -26.33 13.73
CA LEU A 18 0.79 -25.39 12.75
C LEU A 18 1.85 -24.65 11.92
N GLY A 19 3.07 -25.18 11.83
CA GLY A 19 4.22 -24.49 11.23
C GLY A 19 3.96 -23.95 9.81
N ALA A 20 3.40 -24.78 8.92
CA ALA A 20 3.09 -24.38 7.55
C ALA A 20 2.04 -23.25 7.47
N CYS A 21 1.08 -23.21 8.40
CA CYS A 21 0.12 -22.10 8.48
C CYS A 21 0.80 -20.82 8.99
N LEU A 22 1.72 -20.93 9.96
CA LEU A 22 2.41 -19.78 10.51
C LEU A 22 3.33 -19.12 9.47
N GLU A 23 4.08 -19.92 8.72
CA GLU A 23 4.94 -19.42 7.64
C GLU A 23 4.16 -18.59 6.63
N ARG A 24 2.95 -19.04 6.26
CA ARG A 24 2.11 -18.36 5.27
C ARG A 24 1.40 -17.11 5.79
N TYR A 25 0.91 -17.13 7.02
CA TYR A 25 -0.03 -16.10 7.50
C TYR A 25 0.55 -15.15 8.55
N ALA A 26 1.56 -15.57 9.32
CA ALA A 26 2.10 -14.74 10.39
C ALA A 26 2.77 -13.44 9.91
N PRO A 27 3.53 -13.41 8.78
CA PRO A 27 4.11 -12.16 8.28
C PRO A 27 3.03 -11.13 7.92
N GLY A 28 2.00 -11.52 7.17
CA GLY A 28 0.89 -10.63 6.82
C GLY A 28 0.11 -10.13 8.04
N ALA A 29 -0.12 -11.01 9.03
CA ALA A 29 -0.77 -10.62 10.28
C ALA A 29 0.07 -9.61 11.10
N ALA A 30 1.39 -9.81 11.17
CA ALA A 30 2.31 -8.88 11.84
C ALA A 30 2.30 -7.50 11.15
N GLY A 31 2.31 -7.49 9.82
CA GLY A 31 2.15 -6.27 9.02
C GLY A 31 0.82 -5.56 9.28
N ALA A 32 -0.30 -6.29 9.29
CA ALA A 32 -1.64 -5.72 9.51
C ALA A 32 -1.83 -5.14 10.93
N ILE A 33 -1.17 -5.71 11.94
CA ILE A 33 -1.21 -5.20 13.32
C ILE A 33 -0.29 -3.98 13.49
N GLY A 34 0.69 -3.79 12.60
CA GLY A 34 1.62 -2.67 12.65
C GLY A 34 2.71 -2.79 13.70
N SER A 35 2.94 -3.99 14.24
CA SER A 35 3.96 -4.22 15.26
C SER A 35 5.30 -4.52 14.59
N THR A 36 6.25 -3.58 14.70
CA THR A 36 7.62 -3.79 14.21
C THR A 36 8.25 -5.01 14.86
N ALA A 37 8.14 -5.18 16.19
CA ALA A 37 8.67 -6.35 16.90
C ALA A 37 8.09 -7.69 16.39
N ALA A 38 6.78 -7.73 16.06
CA ALA A 38 6.16 -8.92 15.47
C ALA A 38 6.72 -9.21 14.07
N VAL A 39 6.94 -8.17 13.25
CA VAL A 39 7.53 -8.28 11.93
C VAL A 39 8.96 -8.81 12.03
N GLU A 40 9.78 -8.25 12.91
CA GLU A 40 11.16 -8.72 13.15
C GLU A 40 11.16 -10.19 13.60
N PHE A 41 10.26 -10.58 14.51
CA PHE A 41 10.13 -11.98 14.91
C PHE A 41 9.75 -12.89 13.73
N CYS A 42 8.77 -12.49 12.91
CA CYS A 42 8.32 -13.26 11.76
C CYS A 42 9.40 -13.40 10.68
N LEU A 43 10.21 -12.36 10.46
CA LEU A 43 11.26 -12.37 9.44
C LEU A 43 12.55 -13.07 9.92
N ASP A 44 12.90 -12.92 11.19
CA ASP A 44 14.23 -13.32 11.68
C ASP A 44 14.18 -14.63 12.50
N GLN A 45 13.16 -14.81 13.34
CA GLN A 45 13.13 -15.89 14.33
C GLN A 45 12.19 -17.04 13.95
N LEU A 46 11.08 -16.75 13.29
CA LEU A 46 10.10 -17.76 12.89
C LEU A 46 10.69 -18.82 11.93
N PRO A 47 11.46 -18.48 10.87
CA PRO A 47 12.06 -19.48 9.99
C PRO A 47 13.00 -20.43 10.73
N VAL A 48 13.83 -19.88 11.63
CA VAL A 48 14.75 -20.66 12.46
C VAL A 48 13.97 -21.61 13.37
N LEU A 49 12.91 -21.12 14.02
CA LEU A 49 12.07 -21.93 14.89
C LEU A 49 11.40 -23.09 14.15
N LEU A 50 10.90 -22.85 12.94
CA LEU A 50 10.27 -23.89 12.12
C LEU A 50 11.28 -24.93 11.61
N GLN A 51 12.50 -24.51 11.24
CA GLN A 51 13.57 -25.43 10.87
C GLN A 51 13.96 -26.37 12.02
N HIS A 52 14.06 -25.87 13.25
CA HIS A 52 14.36 -26.70 14.42
C HIS A 52 13.25 -27.71 14.73
N GLN A 53 11.99 -27.40 14.40
CA GLN A 53 10.87 -28.32 14.58
C GLN A 53 10.75 -29.36 13.44
N ALA A 54 11.14 -29.00 12.22
CA ALA A 54 11.20 -29.92 11.09
C ALA A 54 12.37 -30.91 11.16
N ALA A 55 13.45 -30.57 11.88
CA ALA A 55 14.65 -31.40 12.02
C ALA A 55 14.51 -32.62 12.96
N VAL A 56 13.30 -32.97 13.41
CA VAL A 56 13.05 -34.26 14.07
C VAL A 56 12.99 -35.35 12.99
N PRO A 57 13.98 -36.27 12.92
CA PRO A 57 14.20 -37.05 11.72
C PRO A 57 13.17 -38.19 11.61
N VAL A 58 12.42 -38.20 10.51
CA VAL A 58 11.82 -39.44 9.98
C VAL A 58 12.83 -40.00 8.98
N ALA A 59 13.55 -41.03 9.43
CA ALA A 59 14.38 -41.84 8.54
C ALA A 59 13.48 -42.67 7.61
N ALA A 60 13.60 -42.49 6.29
CA ALA A 60 13.56 -43.58 5.29
C ALA A 60 13.71 -43.08 3.83
N ALA A 61 14.82 -43.53 3.22
CA ALA A 61 14.93 -44.22 1.92
C ALA A 61 14.61 -43.55 0.57
N GLY A 62 15.58 -43.70 -0.34
CA GLY A 62 15.43 -43.73 -1.81
C GLY A 62 15.81 -42.40 -2.47
N GLY A 63 16.93 -42.24 -3.21
CA GLY A 63 17.57 -43.18 -4.12
C GLY A 63 17.12 -42.87 -5.55
N GLY A 64 17.70 -41.84 -6.19
CA GLY A 64 17.45 -41.50 -7.59
C GLY A 64 18.40 -40.38 -8.05
N GLY A 65 19.37 -40.72 -8.90
CA GLY A 65 20.47 -39.84 -9.30
C GLY A 65 20.03 -38.65 -10.18
N PRO A 66 20.76 -37.52 -10.15
CA PRO A 66 20.42 -36.37 -10.96
C PRO A 66 21.00 -36.51 -12.37
N ALA A 67 20.13 -36.32 -13.37
CA ALA A 67 20.57 -35.93 -14.71
C ALA A 67 21.07 -34.49 -14.64
N GLU A 68 22.33 -34.27 -15.03
CA GLU A 68 23.01 -32.98 -15.01
C GLU A 68 22.40 -32.02 -16.05
N ALA A 69 21.51 -31.13 -15.60
CA ALA A 69 21.26 -29.88 -16.31
C ALA A 69 22.45 -28.92 -16.05
N PRO A 70 22.80 -28.02 -16.98
CA PRO A 70 24.04 -27.25 -16.91
C PRO A 70 24.08 -26.42 -15.61
N ALA A 71 25.12 -26.66 -14.80
CA ALA A 71 25.28 -26.15 -13.43
C ALA A 71 25.06 -24.64 -13.28
N ALA A 72 25.27 -23.85 -14.33
CA ALA A 72 25.01 -22.41 -14.35
C ALA A 72 23.50 -22.07 -14.30
N GLN A 73 22.64 -22.81 -15.00
CA GLN A 73 21.19 -22.63 -14.93
C GLN A 73 20.62 -23.10 -13.59
N GLN A 74 21.19 -24.17 -13.02
CA GLN A 74 20.80 -24.65 -11.69
C GLN A 74 21.23 -23.67 -10.59
N GLN A 75 22.43 -23.08 -10.67
CA GLN A 75 22.86 -22.03 -9.74
C GLN A 75 22.02 -20.76 -9.85
N GLN A 76 21.68 -20.33 -11.07
CA GLN A 76 20.79 -19.18 -11.27
C GLN A 76 19.39 -19.44 -10.72
N GLN A 77 18.82 -20.64 -10.97
CA GLN A 77 17.51 -21.01 -10.43
C GLN A 77 17.53 -21.11 -8.89
N GLN A 78 18.58 -21.66 -8.29
CA GLN A 78 18.72 -21.71 -6.83
C GLN A 78 18.85 -20.31 -6.21
N GLN A 79 19.63 -19.41 -6.82
CA GLN A 79 19.73 -18.03 -6.34
C GLN A 79 18.39 -17.29 -6.46
N GLN A 80 17.66 -17.48 -7.57
CA GLN A 80 16.33 -16.88 -7.73
C GLN A 80 15.32 -17.45 -6.74
N GLN A 81 15.32 -18.75 -6.49
CA GLN A 81 14.45 -19.39 -5.49
C GLN A 81 14.77 -18.90 -4.07
N GLN A 82 16.05 -18.77 -3.71
CA GLN A 82 16.44 -18.20 -2.42
C GLN A 82 16.01 -16.75 -2.28
N GLN A 83 16.15 -15.93 -3.33
CA GLN A 83 15.67 -14.55 -3.32
C GLN A 83 14.14 -14.47 -3.22
N GLN A 84 13.40 -15.36 -3.88
CA GLN A 84 11.93 -15.43 -3.76
C GLN A 84 11.50 -15.83 -2.34
N GLN A 85 12.15 -16.82 -1.74
CA GLN A 85 11.87 -17.27 -0.37
C GLN A 85 12.13 -16.19 0.69
N ILE A 86 13.13 -15.32 0.48
CA ILE A 86 13.42 -14.20 1.39
C ILE A 86 12.42 -13.04 1.17
N ASN A 87 12.03 -12.79 -0.08
CA ASN A 87 11.20 -11.63 -0.42
C ASN A 87 9.70 -11.85 -0.19
N GLU A 88 9.19 -13.08 -0.30
CA GLU A 88 7.77 -13.41 -0.12
C GLU A 88 7.21 -12.97 1.25
N PRO A 89 7.83 -13.30 2.40
CA PRO A 89 7.30 -12.87 3.70
C PRO A 89 7.39 -11.34 3.88
N MET A 90 8.42 -10.69 3.32
CA MET A 90 8.54 -9.23 3.36
C MET A 90 7.46 -8.54 2.51
N ASP A 91 7.12 -9.09 1.34
CA ASP A 91 6.04 -8.60 0.47
C ASP A 91 4.66 -8.72 1.15
N LEU A 92 4.40 -9.84 1.84
CA LEU A 92 3.18 -10.02 2.64
C LEU A 92 3.06 -8.98 3.76
N VAL A 93 4.15 -8.71 4.50
CA VAL A 93 4.20 -7.67 5.53
C VAL A 93 3.95 -6.30 4.90
N ALA A 94 4.64 -5.99 3.80
CA ALA A 94 4.55 -4.71 3.10
C ALA A 94 3.13 -4.43 2.63
N HIS A 95 2.49 -5.41 1.97
CA HIS A 95 1.12 -5.30 1.49
C HIS A 95 0.14 -5.03 2.64
N ALA A 96 0.23 -5.81 3.72
CA ALA A 96 -0.65 -5.67 4.86
C ALA A 96 -0.44 -4.36 5.64
N ALA A 97 0.82 -3.94 5.83
CA ALA A 97 1.15 -2.69 6.49
C ALA A 97 0.72 -1.47 5.69
N ALA A 98 0.90 -1.48 4.36
CA ALA A 98 0.47 -0.42 3.45
C ALA A 98 -1.05 -0.25 3.47
N LYS A 99 -1.79 -1.36 3.43
CA LYS A 99 -3.25 -1.38 3.53
C LYS A 99 -3.79 -0.80 4.83
N GLN A 100 -3.03 -0.88 5.92
CA GLN A 100 -3.47 -0.49 7.26
C GLN A 100 -2.83 0.83 7.76
N GLY A 101 -2.04 1.53 6.94
CA GLY A 101 -1.46 2.81 7.35
C GLY A 101 -0.20 2.71 8.24
N HIS A 102 0.42 1.52 8.36
CA HIS A 102 1.50 1.28 9.33
C HIS A 102 2.86 1.74 8.83
N VAL A 103 3.06 3.06 8.73
CA VAL A 103 4.30 3.70 8.25
C VAL A 103 5.56 3.21 8.98
N ALA A 104 5.48 2.94 10.29
CA ALA A 104 6.62 2.42 11.05
C ALA A 104 7.12 1.06 10.54
N VAL A 105 6.21 0.16 10.15
CA VAL A 105 6.55 -1.13 9.55
C VAL A 105 7.12 -0.94 8.14
N LEU A 106 6.53 -0.05 7.33
CA LEU A 106 7.06 0.25 6.00
C LEU A 106 8.49 0.80 6.05
N ARG A 107 8.77 1.72 6.99
CA ARG A 107 10.12 2.23 7.26
C ARG A 107 11.08 1.13 7.70
N LEU A 108 10.64 0.20 8.54
CA LEU A 108 11.45 -0.96 8.95
C LEU A 108 11.83 -1.83 7.74
N LEU A 109 10.86 -2.20 6.91
CA LEU A 109 11.13 -3.01 5.72
C LEU A 109 12.10 -2.32 4.77
N ARG A 110 11.98 -1.01 4.59
CA ARG A 110 12.91 -0.26 3.74
C ARG A 110 14.33 -0.23 4.31
N ARG A 111 14.51 -0.05 5.61
CA ARG A 111 15.83 -0.16 6.26
C ARG A 111 16.47 -1.53 6.08
N ARG A 112 15.65 -2.57 5.87
CA ARG A 112 16.08 -3.94 5.54
C ARG A 112 16.33 -4.16 4.04
N GLY A 113 16.27 -3.11 3.22
CA GLY A 113 16.52 -3.16 1.78
C GLY A 113 15.32 -3.58 0.93
N PHE A 114 14.10 -3.59 1.49
CA PHE A 114 12.90 -3.91 0.72
C PHE A 114 12.58 -2.81 -0.30
N VAL A 115 12.38 -3.20 -1.56
CA VAL A 115 11.99 -2.31 -2.65
C VAL A 115 10.48 -2.40 -2.84
N PHE A 116 9.77 -1.30 -2.56
CA PHE A 116 8.34 -1.22 -2.82
C PHE A 116 8.05 -1.13 -4.31
N ARG A 117 6.91 -1.69 -4.69
CA ARG A 117 6.42 -1.77 -6.07
C ARG A 117 5.03 -1.14 -6.18
N PRO A 118 4.55 -0.82 -7.39
CA PRO A 118 3.24 -0.17 -7.58
C PRO A 118 2.06 -0.87 -6.88
N HIS A 119 2.04 -2.21 -6.81
CA HIS A 119 1.00 -2.95 -6.10
C HIS A 119 0.92 -2.65 -4.60
N HIS A 120 2.02 -2.22 -3.98
CA HIS A 120 2.05 -1.76 -2.59
C HIS A 120 1.40 -0.38 -2.42
N VAL A 121 1.56 0.50 -3.41
CA VAL A 121 0.86 1.78 -3.47
C VAL A 121 -0.64 1.54 -3.58
N ARG A 122 -1.06 0.63 -4.47
CA ARG A 122 -2.47 0.25 -4.62
C ARG A 122 -3.07 -0.38 -3.36
N ALA A 123 -2.27 -1.13 -2.60
CA ALA A 123 -2.74 -1.70 -1.34
C ALA A 123 -3.22 -0.63 -0.34
N THR A 124 -2.65 0.59 -0.40
CA THR A 124 -3.02 1.71 0.49
C THR A 124 -4.46 2.19 0.29
N VAL A 125 -5.01 2.07 -0.93
CA VAL A 125 -6.35 2.60 -1.26
C VAL A 125 -7.47 1.58 -1.13
N ASN A 126 -7.16 0.28 -1.07
CA ASN A 126 -8.14 -0.81 -0.95
C ASN A 126 -8.92 -0.82 0.39
N CYS A 127 -8.59 0.05 1.35
CA CYS A 127 -9.26 0.15 2.64
C CYS A 127 -9.71 1.56 3.03
N LEU A 128 -9.49 2.54 2.14
CA LEU A 128 -9.84 3.92 2.45
C LEU A 128 -11.34 4.12 2.69
N GLU A 129 -12.19 3.29 2.08
CA GLU A 129 -13.65 3.28 2.31
C GLU A 129 -14.06 3.10 3.79
N LYS A 130 -13.15 2.67 4.68
CA LYS A 130 -13.43 2.41 6.11
C LYS A 130 -12.59 3.24 7.08
N ASP A 131 -11.43 3.74 6.65
CA ASP A 131 -10.47 4.48 7.48
C ASP A 131 -9.43 5.22 6.61
N THR A 132 -9.15 6.48 6.95
CA THR A 132 -8.11 7.32 6.32
C THR A 132 -6.67 6.86 6.60
N SER A 133 -6.46 5.85 7.46
CA SER A 133 -5.14 5.28 7.77
C SER A 133 -4.30 4.95 6.52
N GLY A 134 -4.94 4.51 5.43
CA GLY A 134 -4.26 4.24 4.15
C GLY A 134 -3.53 5.45 3.56
N LEU A 135 -4.02 6.68 3.79
CA LEU A 135 -3.39 7.91 3.30
C LEU A 135 -2.01 8.14 3.91
N ALA A 136 -1.79 7.76 5.16
CA ALA A 136 -0.48 7.88 5.80
C ALA A 136 0.57 6.99 5.10
N SER A 137 0.20 5.76 4.76
CA SER A 137 1.05 4.87 3.97
C SER A 137 1.25 5.36 2.55
N LEU A 138 0.21 5.86 1.89
CA LEU A 138 0.31 6.44 0.54
C LEU A 138 1.28 7.63 0.52
N ARG A 139 1.15 8.54 1.50
CA ARG A 139 2.04 9.68 1.68
C ARG A 139 3.49 9.25 1.89
N TYR A 140 3.73 8.28 2.77
CA TYR A 140 5.08 7.75 3.02
C TYR A 140 5.71 7.17 1.75
N LEU A 141 4.96 6.36 1.01
CA LEU A 141 5.47 5.68 -0.18
C LEU A 141 5.77 6.63 -1.36
N LEU A 142 4.99 7.71 -1.51
CA LEU A 142 5.13 8.63 -2.66
C LEU A 142 5.94 9.90 -2.36
N LEU A 143 5.87 10.45 -1.15
CA LEU A 143 6.50 11.75 -0.86
C LEU A 143 7.77 11.64 -0.05
N GLU A 144 7.81 10.75 0.95
CA GLU A 144 8.95 10.72 1.87
C GLU A 144 10.15 10.02 1.25
N ASP A 145 9.92 9.05 0.35
CA ASP A 145 11.00 8.31 -0.30
C ASP A 145 10.44 7.50 -1.50
N PRO A 146 10.45 8.11 -2.72
CA PRO A 146 9.76 7.65 -3.93
C PRO A 146 10.52 6.58 -4.73
N ALA A 147 11.50 5.89 -4.12
CA ALA A 147 12.45 4.99 -4.79
C ALA A 147 11.83 4.20 -5.96
N ASP A 148 12.25 4.56 -7.18
CA ASP A 148 12.01 3.92 -8.48
C ASP A 148 10.60 3.38 -8.80
N LEU A 149 9.55 3.89 -8.15
CA LEU A 149 8.16 3.55 -8.51
C LEU A 149 7.81 3.97 -9.96
N ALA A 150 8.57 4.91 -10.53
CA ALA A 150 8.40 5.42 -11.89
C ALA A 150 9.20 4.69 -12.98
N GLN A 151 10.14 3.80 -12.62
CA GLN A 151 11.03 3.14 -13.62
C GLN A 151 10.66 1.68 -13.92
N GLY A 152 9.70 1.11 -13.20
CA GLY A 152 9.12 -0.20 -13.50
C GLY A 152 8.06 -0.07 -14.59
N GLY A 153 8.49 -0.15 -15.85
CA GLY A 153 7.67 0.01 -17.06
C GLY A 153 6.58 -1.06 -17.23
N ASP A 154 5.55 -0.98 -16.41
CA ASP A 154 4.22 -1.50 -16.73
C ASP A 154 3.22 -0.35 -16.61
N ALA A 155 3.09 0.39 -17.71
CA ALA A 155 2.24 1.56 -17.87
C ALA A 155 0.74 1.15 -17.90
N ALA A 156 0.25 0.58 -16.81
CA ALA A 156 -1.16 0.18 -16.63
C ALA A 156 -1.74 0.58 -15.26
N GLU A 157 -0.98 1.30 -14.42
CA GLU A 157 -1.52 1.81 -13.15
C GLU A 157 -2.37 3.06 -13.43
N ASP A 158 -3.67 2.98 -13.15
CA ASP A 158 -4.59 4.11 -13.28
C ASP A 158 -4.38 5.11 -12.13
N TRP A 159 -3.36 5.96 -12.29
CA TRP A 159 -3.04 7.03 -11.35
C TRP A 159 -4.21 8.00 -11.14
N SER A 160 -5.09 8.16 -12.13
CA SER A 160 -6.30 8.99 -12.02
C SER A 160 -7.31 8.38 -11.04
N SER A 161 -7.50 7.06 -11.07
CA SER A 161 -8.29 6.37 -10.05
C SER A 161 -7.69 6.51 -8.65
N LEU A 162 -6.37 6.36 -8.52
CA LEU A 162 -5.67 6.52 -7.24
C LEU A 162 -5.82 7.95 -6.70
N TRP A 163 -5.63 8.94 -7.57
CA TRP A 163 -5.78 10.37 -7.26
C TRP A 163 -7.20 10.68 -6.80
N ARG A 164 -8.22 10.19 -7.53
CA ARG A 164 -9.63 10.41 -7.19
C ARG A 164 -9.98 9.87 -5.81
N ILE A 165 -9.52 8.65 -5.50
CA ILE A 165 -9.74 8.07 -4.17
C ILE A 165 -9.04 8.92 -3.11
N ALA A 166 -7.76 9.26 -3.32
CA ALA A 166 -7.01 10.08 -2.37
C ALA A 166 -7.67 11.45 -2.11
N ALA A 167 -8.15 12.13 -3.15
CA ALA A 167 -8.85 13.40 -3.05
C ALA A 167 -10.18 13.28 -2.29
N ASN A 168 -10.97 12.24 -2.59
CA ASN A 168 -12.25 11.99 -1.91
C ASN A 168 -12.08 11.75 -0.40
N GLU A 169 -10.94 11.16 -0.01
CA GLU A 169 -10.59 10.84 1.38
C GLU A 169 -9.89 12.01 2.10
N GLY A 170 -9.69 13.14 1.42
CA GLY A 170 -9.08 14.34 1.99
C GLY A 170 -7.56 14.30 2.10
N ALA A 171 -6.90 13.68 1.12
CA ALA A 171 -5.45 13.78 0.97
C ALA A 171 -4.98 15.25 0.97
N ASP A 172 -3.81 15.48 1.57
CA ASP A 172 -3.22 16.80 1.59
C ASP A 172 -2.76 17.27 0.19
N LEU A 173 -2.68 18.59 0.03
CA LEU A 173 -2.31 19.21 -1.24
C LEU A 173 -0.95 18.71 -1.78
N PRO A 174 0.13 18.56 -0.97
CA PRO A 174 1.39 18.00 -1.47
C PRO A 174 1.24 16.61 -2.12
N LEU A 175 0.40 15.74 -1.56
CA LEU A 175 0.16 14.41 -2.12
C LEU A 175 -0.61 14.48 -3.45
N LEU A 176 -1.66 15.29 -3.52
CA LEU A 176 -2.44 15.49 -4.76
C LEU A 176 -1.60 16.11 -5.87
N ARG A 177 -0.74 17.08 -5.53
CA ARG A 177 0.21 17.68 -6.47
C ARG A 177 1.19 16.67 -7.02
N HIS A 178 1.76 15.84 -6.16
CA HIS A 178 2.71 14.82 -6.60
C HIS A 178 2.05 13.83 -7.58
N LEU A 179 0.86 13.33 -7.26
CA LEU A 179 0.12 12.42 -8.14
C LEU A 179 -0.21 13.05 -9.50
N HIS A 180 -0.57 14.34 -9.54
CA HIS A 180 -0.83 15.04 -10.80
C HIS A 180 0.45 15.38 -11.57
N GLU A 181 1.36 16.14 -10.96
CA GLU A 181 2.53 16.74 -11.62
C GLU A 181 3.61 15.69 -11.96
N ARG A 182 3.75 14.63 -11.16
CA ARG A 182 4.80 13.61 -11.34
C ARG A 182 4.31 12.33 -12.00
N LEU A 183 3.07 11.94 -11.75
CA LEU A 183 2.50 10.67 -12.20
C LEU A 183 1.41 10.86 -13.27
N GLY A 184 1.08 12.11 -13.62
CA GLY A 184 0.16 12.42 -14.72
C GLY A 184 -1.30 12.10 -14.43
N ALA A 185 -1.69 12.00 -13.15
CA ALA A 185 -3.08 11.73 -12.78
C ALA A 185 -4.00 12.89 -13.19
N ALA A 186 -5.17 12.58 -13.72
CA ALA A 186 -6.19 13.58 -14.03
C ALA A 186 -6.81 14.16 -12.74
N ILE A 187 -7.13 15.46 -12.78
CA ILE A 187 -7.79 16.16 -11.69
C ILE A 187 -9.30 15.89 -11.77
N ASP A 188 -9.87 15.34 -10.70
CA ASP A 188 -11.31 15.21 -10.48
C ASP A 188 -11.77 16.25 -9.45
N LEU A 189 -12.40 17.33 -9.93
CA LEU A 189 -12.82 18.44 -9.08
C LEU A 189 -13.91 18.04 -8.07
N ALA A 190 -14.79 17.10 -8.43
CA ALA A 190 -15.83 16.61 -7.53
C ALA A 190 -15.23 15.83 -6.36
N ALA A 191 -14.18 15.04 -6.61
CA ALA A 191 -13.47 14.34 -5.55
C ALA A 191 -12.76 15.30 -4.57
N VAL A 192 -12.12 16.36 -5.07
CA VAL A 192 -11.50 17.40 -4.20
C VAL A 192 -12.56 18.12 -3.39
N ALA A 193 -13.73 18.39 -3.96
CA ALA A 193 -14.81 19.05 -3.23
C ALA A 193 -15.38 18.17 -2.10
N ARG A 194 -15.37 16.84 -2.25
CA ARG A 194 -15.91 15.93 -1.23
C ARG A 194 -15.01 15.85 0.00
N GLY A 195 -13.72 15.62 -0.18
CA GLY A 195 -12.77 15.37 0.92
C GLY A 195 -11.75 16.48 1.19
N GLY A 196 -11.46 17.32 0.19
CA GLY A 196 -10.37 18.29 0.22
C GLY A 196 -10.70 19.62 0.92
N SER A 197 -9.70 20.50 0.95
CA SER A 197 -9.80 21.86 1.51
C SER A 197 -10.07 22.91 0.42
N GLU A 198 -10.45 24.13 0.81
CA GLU A 198 -10.54 25.27 -0.11
C GLU A 198 -9.20 25.56 -0.82
N GLU A 199 -8.08 25.30 -0.14
CA GLU A 199 -6.74 25.40 -0.72
C GLU A 199 -6.53 24.37 -1.84
N ALA A 200 -6.94 23.13 -1.61
CA ALA A 200 -6.86 22.07 -2.62
C ALA A 200 -7.77 22.37 -3.83
N LEU A 201 -8.98 22.90 -3.60
CA LEU A 201 -9.90 23.35 -4.67
C LEU A 201 -9.29 24.47 -5.50
N SER A 202 -8.73 25.49 -4.83
CA SER A 202 -8.11 26.64 -5.50
C SER A 202 -6.92 26.21 -6.36
N TRP A 203 -6.09 25.30 -5.85
CA TRP A 203 -5.01 24.72 -6.63
C TRP A 203 -5.52 23.88 -7.81
N ALA A 204 -6.54 23.03 -7.61
CA ALA A 204 -7.08 22.16 -8.65
C ALA A 204 -7.63 22.97 -9.84
N VAL A 205 -8.37 24.06 -9.57
CA VAL A 205 -8.86 24.97 -10.61
C VAL A 205 -7.70 25.65 -11.34
N ALA A 206 -6.72 26.20 -10.61
CA ALA A 206 -5.56 26.83 -11.22
C ALA A 206 -4.74 25.87 -12.08
N ALA A 207 -4.62 24.60 -11.67
CA ALA A 207 -3.92 23.57 -12.41
C ALA A 207 -4.65 23.18 -13.72
N LEU A 208 -5.99 23.08 -13.68
CA LEU A 208 -6.81 22.87 -14.88
C LEU A 208 -6.68 24.03 -15.86
N GLU A 209 -6.79 25.27 -15.37
CA GLU A 209 -6.65 26.48 -16.20
C GLU A 209 -5.26 26.58 -16.83
N ALA A 210 -4.21 26.27 -16.07
CA ALA A 210 -2.83 26.24 -16.58
C ALA A 210 -2.63 25.17 -17.67
N ALA A 211 -3.38 24.06 -17.61
CA ALA A 211 -3.43 23.05 -18.65
C ALA A 211 -4.34 23.44 -19.84
N GLY A 212 -4.94 24.62 -19.83
CA GLY A 212 -5.88 25.10 -20.85
C GLY A 212 -7.25 24.44 -20.78
N GLN A 213 -7.57 23.77 -19.67
CA GLN A 213 -8.85 23.12 -19.42
C GLN A 213 -9.70 24.03 -18.53
N ALA A 214 -10.88 24.42 -19.00
CA ALA A 214 -11.81 25.15 -18.15
C ALA A 214 -12.36 24.20 -17.05
N PRO A 215 -12.41 24.63 -15.78
CA PRO A 215 -13.00 23.82 -14.72
C PRO A 215 -14.48 23.54 -15.04
N GLU A 216 -14.86 22.27 -15.07
CA GLU A 216 -16.22 21.86 -15.38
C GLU A 216 -17.16 22.14 -14.20
N LEU A 217 -18.39 22.57 -14.51
CA LEU A 217 -19.45 22.70 -13.52
C LEU A 217 -19.80 21.32 -12.97
N LEU A 218 -19.93 21.20 -11.65
CA LEU A 218 -20.39 19.95 -11.06
C LEU A 218 -21.83 19.68 -11.49
N SER A 219 -22.11 18.42 -11.83
CA SER A 219 -23.48 17.96 -12.03
C SER A 219 -24.27 18.06 -10.71
N ARG A 220 -25.61 18.04 -10.80
CA ARG A 220 -26.48 18.03 -9.62
C ARG A 220 -26.20 16.83 -8.71
N GLY A 221 -25.87 15.68 -9.28
CA GLY A 221 -25.50 14.48 -8.53
C GLY A 221 -24.20 14.70 -7.73
N GLU A 222 -23.14 15.16 -8.40
CA GLU A 222 -21.85 15.40 -7.75
C GLU A 222 -21.93 16.45 -6.66
N PHE A 223 -22.66 17.54 -6.89
CA PHE A 223 -22.89 18.57 -5.87
C PHE A 223 -23.71 18.03 -4.69
N GLY A 224 -24.69 17.15 -4.96
CA GLY A 224 -25.43 16.43 -3.91
C GLY A 224 -24.52 15.53 -3.06
N ASP A 225 -23.55 14.87 -3.67
CA ASP A 225 -22.56 14.05 -2.97
C ASP A 225 -21.62 14.92 -2.10
N VAL A 226 -21.20 16.09 -2.58
CA VAL A 226 -20.41 17.07 -1.79
C VAL A 226 -21.19 17.54 -0.56
N LEU A 227 -22.49 17.83 -0.71
CA LEU A 227 -23.33 18.20 0.44
C LEU A 227 -23.47 17.03 1.44
N SER A 228 -23.58 15.80 0.93
CA SER A 228 -23.73 14.59 1.73
C SER A 228 -22.43 14.18 2.44
N SER A 229 -21.26 14.55 1.91
CA SER A 229 -19.97 14.33 2.58
C SER A 229 -19.80 15.21 3.83
N GLY A 230 -20.61 16.26 3.97
CA GLY A 230 -20.53 17.21 5.08
C GLY A 230 -19.50 18.32 4.89
N ASN A 231 -18.80 18.38 3.74
CA ASN A 231 -17.83 19.42 3.43
C ASN A 231 -18.51 20.74 3.00
N ARG A 232 -19.12 21.43 3.97
CA ARG A 232 -19.87 22.68 3.73
C ARG A 232 -18.99 23.82 3.23
N ALA A 233 -17.72 23.86 3.63
CA ALA A 233 -16.77 24.87 3.17
C ALA A 233 -16.50 24.72 1.66
N ALA A 234 -16.24 23.49 1.20
CA ALA A 234 -16.10 23.21 -0.22
C ALA A 234 -17.38 23.54 -1.01
N ALA A 235 -18.56 23.19 -0.49
CA ALA A 235 -19.82 23.52 -1.14
C ALA A 235 -20.04 25.03 -1.29
N ASP A 236 -19.78 25.82 -0.24
CA ASP A 236 -19.86 27.29 -0.29
C ASP A 236 -18.83 27.87 -1.27
N TRP A 237 -17.59 27.37 -1.23
CA TRP A 237 -16.53 27.77 -2.15
C TRP A 237 -16.94 27.55 -3.61
N LEU A 238 -17.50 26.38 -3.95
CA LEU A 238 -17.98 26.06 -5.30
C LEU A 238 -19.11 27.02 -5.75
N VAL A 239 -20.03 27.37 -4.86
CA VAL A 239 -21.10 28.34 -5.15
C VAL A 239 -20.52 29.73 -5.43
N ARG A 240 -19.57 30.20 -4.60
CA ARG A 240 -18.92 31.51 -4.78
C ARG A 240 -18.14 31.63 -6.09
N HIS A 241 -17.57 30.52 -6.56
CA HIS A 241 -16.78 30.47 -7.80
C HIS A 241 -17.63 30.07 -9.03
N GLY A 242 -18.95 29.93 -8.88
CA GLY A 242 -19.84 29.61 -9.99
C GLY A 242 -19.66 28.20 -10.55
N LEU A 243 -19.08 27.28 -9.78
CA LEU A 243 -18.82 25.87 -10.14
C LEU A 243 -19.89 24.91 -9.62
N ALA A 244 -20.88 25.43 -8.89
CA ALA A 244 -22.06 24.71 -8.47
C ALA A 244 -23.13 24.69 -9.58
N PRO A 245 -24.00 23.66 -9.63
CA PRO A 245 -25.10 23.61 -10.60
C PRO A 245 -26.06 24.80 -10.43
N PRO A 246 -26.69 25.29 -11.52
CA PRO A 246 -27.56 26.46 -11.47
C PRO A 246 -28.78 26.23 -10.56
N LYS A 247 -29.17 27.29 -9.83
CA LYS A 247 -30.39 27.34 -9.03
C LYS A 247 -31.59 27.25 -9.99
N GLN A 248 -32.46 26.26 -9.81
CA GLN A 248 -33.76 26.19 -10.48
C GLN A 248 -34.80 27.00 -9.72
#